data_AF-A0A6B2CSU0-F1
#
_entry.id   AF-A0A6B2CSU0-F1
#
_cell.length_a   1.000
_cell.length_b   1.000
_cell.length_c   1.000
_cell.angle_alpha   90.00
_cell.angle_beta   90.00
_cell.angle_gamma   90.00
#
_symmetry.space_group_name_H-M   'P 1'
#
loop_
_entity.id
_entity.type
_entity.pdbx_description
1 polymer ?
#
loop_
_entity_poly.entity_id
_entity_poly.type
_entity_poly.pdbx_seq_one_letter_code
_entity_poly.pdbx_strand_id
1 'polypeptide(L)'
;MTTSHLWQFAETHALFDWSRVVGLRMSLTLEGPKLQVVVEAPLERLDEAIRISAERGWLYMLGTKEGLEDLMHVKSWDSLKRWVVENWGIVVDAAVKRLGEEVRGELEALRNKLNDDKVAREVVAPALLLMQAEKLGVNEETLRYFGAVISGAIGGDGHVSAVMKRIELASGEREVALLWGAALAAYGIKVEVKRVGSAFNVVASGVGAARLARLYFLYGPPLLEGDDRLKSHKLAEAVELGAEELNVSWEGLRRRTEDGPVAADLTISEGGIAVKYNVYLRDAIVLQFQSTDRSRVEPAARLLRLAGVSAEVKKMKVGGRDKWYVDAYTDMLAAGRVELRKALAELVREAVKNGLVDEKKAKGWLEKLERGRVLEEGWPMYLVRLSGGGALEVRFGSTDRNSIEREKQRLEKMGLKEGRHFTVEKPEEGGGVGYVRILRKGLERAAWLSVYGKDKQQRELAAAFVELILQRAKDGGEEVRKKAEEIVKEGKERASLELKGFERKVEVNGKEYVVKVIDGDAVEEDRGGKKLLRIRITAEVDGVKSEYTITYGKRGRDNAAVGRTVARADVPGGREADAERFSALVKALTGRKPRVTA
;
A
#
# COMPACT_ATOMS: atom_id res chain seq x y z
N MET A 1 -19.68 -28.78 3.70
CA MET A 1 -18.53 -29.35 2.96
C MET A 1 -17.26 -29.23 3.81
N THR A 2 -16.25 -30.08 3.60
CA THR A 2 -14.91 -29.89 4.18
C THR A 2 -13.96 -29.36 3.11
N THR A 3 -13.25 -28.28 3.41
CA THR A 3 -12.18 -27.73 2.57
C THR A 3 -10.98 -27.41 3.47
N SER A 4 -9.77 -27.72 3.00
CA SER A 4 -8.51 -27.36 3.66
C SER A 4 -8.03 -25.96 3.30
N HIS A 5 -8.73 -25.24 2.41
CA HIS A 5 -8.24 -23.99 1.83
C HIS A 5 -9.08 -22.77 2.22
N LEU A 6 -8.50 -21.88 3.03
CA LEU A 6 -9.11 -20.64 3.55
C LEU A 6 -9.55 -19.63 2.47
N TRP A 7 -8.99 -19.69 1.26
CA TRP A 7 -9.39 -18.81 0.15
C TRP A 7 -10.65 -19.29 -0.58
N GLN A 8 -10.93 -20.60 -0.64
CA GLN A 8 -12.20 -21.11 -1.20
C GLN A 8 -13.37 -20.63 -0.35
N PHE A 9 -13.17 -20.49 0.97
CA PHE A 9 -14.09 -19.84 1.89
C PHE A 9 -14.26 -18.33 1.61
N ALA A 10 -13.18 -17.62 1.33
CA ALA A 10 -13.21 -16.19 1.01
C ALA A 10 -13.83 -15.90 -0.36
N GLU A 11 -13.55 -16.71 -1.39
CA GLU A 11 -14.19 -16.62 -2.71
C GLU A 11 -15.68 -16.94 -2.65
N THR A 12 -16.06 -17.98 -1.92
CA THR A 12 -17.47 -18.35 -1.79
C THR A 12 -18.29 -17.32 -1.02
N HIS A 13 -17.70 -16.66 -0.02
CA HIS A 13 -18.34 -15.56 0.70
C HIS A 13 -18.35 -14.25 -0.12
N ALA A 14 -17.26 -13.89 -0.81
CA ALA A 14 -17.11 -12.59 -1.49
C ALA A 14 -17.72 -12.54 -2.90
N LEU A 15 -17.81 -13.66 -3.61
CA LEU A 15 -18.36 -13.72 -4.97
C LEU A 15 -19.83 -14.16 -5.01
N PHE A 16 -20.32 -14.90 -4.02
CA PHE A 16 -21.65 -15.53 -4.06
C PHE A 16 -22.59 -15.15 -2.89
N ASP A 17 -22.19 -14.22 -2.02
CA ASP A 17 -23.01 -13.64 -0.94
C ASP A 17 -23.57 -14.68 0.06
N TRP A 18 -22.75 -15.69 0.39
CA TRP A 18 -23.12 -16.76 1.32
C TRP A 18 -22.96 -16.32 2.79
N SER A 19 -24.10 -16.11 3.47
CA SER A 19 -24.17 -15.43 4.78
C SER A 19 -24.25 -16.35 6.01
N ARG A 20 -24.19 -17.68 5.88
CA ARG A 20 -24.27 -18.62 7.01
C ARG A 20 -23.05 -19.54 7.13
N VAL A 21 -22.11 -19.14 7.98
CA VAL A 21 -21.12 -20.06 8.57
C VAL A 21 -21.87 -20.99 9.54
N VAL A 22 -21.81 -22.30 9.32
CA VAL A 22 -22.61 -23.29 10.09
C VAL A 22 -21.84 -23.87 11.27
N GLY A 23 -20.53 -23.65 11.36
CA GLY A 23 -19.73 -24.03 12.52
C GLY A 23 -18.24 -23.70 12.40
N LEU A 24 -17.62 -23.41 13.55
CA LEU A 24 -16.17 -23.26 13.72
C LEU A 24 -15.67 -24.45 14.56
N ARG A 25 -14.66 -25.17 14.07
CA ARG A 25 -14.03 -26.28 14.81
C ARG A 25 -12.54 -26.02 14.98
N MET A 26 -12.03 -26.12 16.20
CA MET A 26 -10.59 -26.10 16.45
C MET A 26 -10.04 -27.54 16.41
N SER A 27 -8.98 -27.75 15.63
CA SER A 27 -8.22 -29.00 15.58
C SER A 27 -6.78 -28.73 15.99
N LEU A 28 -6.21 -29.57 16.85
CA LEU A 28 -4.80 -29.48 17.23
C LEU A 28 -3.98 -30.38 16.30
N THR A 29 -3.14 -29.78 15.44
CA THR A 29 -2.16 -30.53 14.65
C THR A 29 -0.77 -30.38 15.27
N LEU A 30 0.23 -31.12 14.76
CA LEU A 30 1.63 -30.99 15.17
C LEU A 30 2.20 -29.58 14.93
N GLU A 31 1.52 -28.74 14.14
CA GLU A 31 1.87 -27.34 13.85
C GLU A 31 1.12 -26.34 14.74
N GLY A 32 0.26 -26.82 15.67
CA GLY A 32 -0.54 -26.00 16.58
C GLY A 32 -2.06 -26.04 16.30
N PRO A 33 -2.86 -25.25 17.05
CA PRO A 33 -4.30 -25.19 16.87
C PRO A 33 -4.66 -24.51 15.55
N LYS A 34 -5.31 -25.25 14.65
CA LYS A 34 -5.86 -24.76 13.37
C LYS A 34 -7.39 -24.66 13.44
N LEU A 35 -7.90 -23.51 13.03
CA LEU A 35 -9.33 -23.25 12.88
C LEU A 35 -9.84 -23.85 11.57
N GLN A 36 -10.79 -24.77 11.65
CA GLN A 36 -11.55 -25.30 10.52
C GLN A 36 -12.90 -24.59 10.45
N VAL A 37 -13.24 -24.07 9.27
CA VAL A 37 -14.51 -23.39 9.00
C VAL A 37 -15.39 -24.32 8.17
N VAL A 38 -16.59 -24.62 8.67
CA VAL A 38 -17.58 -25.45 7.96
C VAL A 38 -18.65 -24.55 7.36
N VAL A 39 -18.80 -24.63 6.03
CA VAL A 39 -19.81 -23.87 5.27
C VAL A 39 -20.78 -24.81 4.57
N GLU A 40 -22.05 -24.43 4.59
CA GLU A 40 -23.08 -24.94 3.69
C GLU A 40 -22.92 -24.24 2.33
N ALA A 41 -22.49 -24.98 1.32
CA ALA A 41 -22.82 -24.61 -0.07
C ALA A 41 -23.97 -25.51 -0.49
N PRO A 42 -25.18 -24.98 -0.62
CA PRO A 42 -26.25 -25.73 -1.23
C PRO A 42 -25.83 -26.05 -2.67
N LEU A 43 -25.94 -27.31 -3.09
CA LEU A 43 -25.71 -27.72 -4.48
C LEU A 43 -26.53 -26.84 -5.46
N GLU A 44 -27.74 -26.46 -5.04
CA GLU A 44 -28.64 -25.53 -5.74
C GLU A 44 -27.99 -24.18 -6.08
N ARG A 45 -27.10 -23.65 -5.23
CA ARG A 45 -26.39 -22.39 -5.49
C ARG A 45 -25.25 -22.54 -6.50
N LEU A 46 -24.59 -23.70 -6.51
CA LEU A 46 -23.59 -24.04 -7.52
C LEU A 46 -24.26 -24.23 -8.88
N ASP A 47 -25.39 -24.95 -8.90
CA ASP A 47 -26.19 -25.16 -10.10
C ASP A 47 -26.70 -23.82 -10.66
N GLU A 48 -27.15 -22.91 -9.80
CA GLU A 48 -27.54 -21.56 -10.20
C GLU A 48 -26.39 -20.78 -10.84
N ALA A 49 -25.18 -20.85 -10.26
CA ALA A 49 -24.01 -20.19 -10.82
C ALA A 49 -23.61 -20.77 -12.18
N ILE A 50 -23.71 -22.09 -12.34
CA ILE A 50 -23.46 -22.79 -13.60
C ILE A 50 -24.48 -22.35 -14.66
N ARG A 51 -25.77 -22.30 -14.31
CA ARG A 51 -26.84 -21.81 -15.19
C ARG A 51 -26.56 -20.38 -15.67
N ILE A 52 -26.25 -19.47 -14.75
CA ILE A 52 -25.93 -18.08 -15.10
C ILE A 52 -24.69 -18.01 -16.02
N SER A 53 -23.68 -18.84 -15.77
CA SER A 53 -22.48 -18.90 -16.61
C SER A 53 -22.77 -19.44 -18.01
N ALA A 54 -23.67 -20.43 -18.14
CA ALA A 54 -24.10 -21.01 -19.42
C ALA A 54 -25.01 -20.06 -20.22
N GLU A 55 -25.73 -19.15 -19.56
CA GLU A 55 -26.60 -18.16 -20.21
C GLU A 55 -25.83 -16.91 -20.71
N ARG A 56 -24.80 -16.46 -19.98
CA ARG A 56 -24.12 -15.18 -20.28
C ARG A 56 -22.68 -15.05 -19.79
N GLY A 57 -22.07 -16.12 -19.29
CA GLY A 57 -20.74 -16.11 -18.68
C GLY A 57 -19.70 -16.92 -19.45
N TRP A 58 -18.77 -17.53 -18.71
CA TRP A 58 -17.65 -18.28 -19.28
C TRP A 58 -18.13 -19.47 -20.15
N LEU A 59 -19.11 -20.22 -19.65
CA LEU A 59 -19.65 -21.39 -20.34
C LEU A 59 -20.41 -20.99 -21.60
N TYR A 60 -21.18 -19.90 -21.56
CA TYR A 60 -21.85 -19.33 -22.74
C TYR A 60 -20.84 -19.00 -23.83
N MET A 61 -19.75 -18.30 -23.47
CA MET A 61 -18.70 -17.90 -24.40
C MET A 61 -18.06 -19.11 -25.09
N LEU A 62 -17.74 -20.17 -24.33
CA LEU A 62 -17.24 -21.42 -24.90
C LEU A 62 -18.27 -22.11 -25.80
N GLY A 63 -19.55 -22.10 -25.40
CA GLY A 63 -20.66 -22.68 -26.14
C GLY A 63 -21.00 -21.95 -27.45
N THR A 64 -20.45 -20.76 -27.72
CA THR A 64 -20.58 -20.10 -29.03
C THR A 64 -19.69 -20.73 -30.11
N LYS A 65 -18.86 -21.72 -29.78
CA LYS A 65 -17.95 -22.36 -30.72
C LYS A 65 -18.51 -23.66 -31.28
N GLU A 66 -18.12 -23.90 -32.54
CA GLU A 66 -18.48 -25.11 -33.26
C GLU A 66 -18.04 -26.37 -32.50
N GLY A 67 -19.03 -27.20 -32.20
CA GLY A 67 -18.89 -28.47 -31.49
C GLY A 67 -18.89 -28.35 -29.96
N LEU A 68 -19.24 -27.19 -29.38
CA LEU A 68 -19.40 -26.98 -27.93
C LEU A 68 -20.78 -26.39 -27.55
N GLU A 69 -21.72 -26.32 -28.49
CA GLU A 69 -22.99 -25.60 -28.38
C GLU A 69 -23.85 -26.08 -27.20
N ASP A 70 -23.80 -27.39 -26.93
CA ASP A 70 -24.52 -28.03 -25.83
C ASP A 70 -24.12 -27.49 -24.44
N LEU A 71 -22.97 -26.82 -24.33
CA LEU A 71 -22.52 -26.20 -23.09
C LEU A 71 -23.46 -25.09 -22.60
N MET A 72 -24.18 -24.42 -23.51
CA MET A 72 -25.19 -23.40 -23.17
C MET A 72 -26.44 -24.00 -22.50
N HIS A 73 -26.61 -25.32 -22.57
CA HIS A 73 -27.75 -26.04 -21.97
C HIS A 73 -27.43 -26.69 -20.63
N VAL A 74 -26.18 -26.59 -20.17
CA VAL A 74 -25.72 -27.09 -18.86
C VAL A 74 -26.29 -26.23 -17.74
N LYS A 75 -26.99 -26.86 -16.79
CA LYS A 75 -27.74 -26.17 -15.71
C LYS A 75 -27.37 -26.62 -14.30
N SER A 76 -26.49 -27.61 -14.18
CA SER A 76 -26.07 -28.17 -12.90
C SER A 76 -24.66 -28.72 -12.95
N TRP A 77 -24.06 -28.91 -11.77
CA TRP A 77 -22.74 -29.52 -11.62
C TRP A 77 -22.67 -30.91 -12.24
N ASP A 78 -23.70 -31.74 -12.04
CA ASP A 78 -23.75 -33.07 -12.65
C ASP A 78 -23.89 -33.04 -14.17
N SER A 79 -24.61 -32.07 -14.73
CA SER A 79 -24.66 -31.90 -16.18
C SER A 79 -23.33 -31.39 -16.75
N LEU A 80 -22.62 -30.52 -16.01
CA LEU A 80 -21.31 -30.01 -16.42
C LEU A 80 -20.25 -31.11 -16.43
N LYS A 81 -20.20 -31.94 -15.38
CA LYS A 81 -19.29 -33.11 -15.32
C LYS A 81 -19.51 -34.05 -16.50
N ARG A 82 -20.78 -34.40 -16.78
CA ARG A 82 -21.13 -35.27 -17.93
C ARG A 82 -20.70 -34.65 -19.25
N TRP A 83 -20.99 -33.37 -19.46
CA TRP A 83 -20.59 -32.66 -20.66
C TRP A 83 -19.06 -32.66 -20.85
N VAL A 84 -18.28 -32.47 -19.78
CA VAL A 84 -16.81 -32.54 -19.82
C VAL A 84 -16.33 -33.96 -20.17
N VAL A 85 -16.98 -35.00 -19.64
CA VAL A 85 -16.68 -36.41 -19.96
C VAL A 85 -16.97 -36.73 -21.43
N GLU A 86 -18.06 -36.19 -21.99
CA GLU A 86 -18.46 -36.38 -23.40
C GLU A 86 -17.47 -35.70 -24.34
N ASN A 87 -16.97 -34.50 -23.97
CA ASN A 87 -16.03 -33.71 -24.75
C ASN A 87 -14.54 -33.97 -24.40
N TRP A 88 -14.26 -34.99 -23.59
CA TRP A 88 -12.92 -35.25 -23.04
C TRP A 88 -11.86 -35.51 -24.10
N GLY A 89 -12.24 -36.02 -25.28
CA GLY A 89 -11.31 -36.24 -26.39
C GLY A 89 -10.55 -34.97 -26.79
N ILE A 90 -11.22 -33.81 -26.76
CA ILE A 90 -10.60 -32.50 -27.05
C ILE A 90 -9.49 -32.20 -26.02
N VAL A 91 -9.72 -32.52 -24.75
CA VAL A 91 -8.75 -32.32 -23.66
C VAL A 91 -7.52 -33.20 -23.87
N VAL A 92 -7.75 -34.49 -24.16
CA VAL A 92 -6.68 -35.46 -24.38
C VAL A 92 -5.82 -35.07 -25.58
N ASP A 93 -6.44 -34.77 -26.73
CA ASP A 93 -5.70 -34.44 -27.94
C ASP A 93 -4.93 -33.12 -27.78
N ALA A 94 -5.55 -32.12 -27.12
CA ALA A 94 -4.88 -30.86 -26.80
C ALA A 94 -3.70 -31.03 -25.83
N ALA A 95 -3.79 -31.95 -24.87
CA ALA A 95 -2.72 -32.24 -23.94
C ALA A 95 -1.58 -33.02 -24.61
N VAL A 96 -1.90 -34.04 -25.40
CA VAL A 96 -0.96 -34.81 -26.22
C VAL A 96 -0.15 -33.91 -27.14
N LYS A 97 -0.82 -32.97 -27.82
CA LYS A 97 -0.17 -31.97 -28.68
C LYS A 97 0.89 -31.12 -27.95
N ARG A 98 0.77 -30.95 -26.64
CA ARG A 98 1.63 -30.07 -25.82
C ARG A 98 2.67 -30.81 -25.00
N LEU A 99 2.33 -32.00 -24.50
CA LEU A 99 3.15 -32.76 -23.56
C LEU A 99 3.64 -34.11 -24.13
N GLY A 100 3.13 -34.54 -25.28
CA GLY A 100 3.47 -35.82 -25.93
C GLY A 100 2.44 -36.92 -25.69
N GLU A 101 2.53 -38.02 -26.45
CA GLU A 101 1.55 -39.13 -26.42
C GLU A 101 1.47 -39.84 -25.06
N GLU A 102 2.54 -39.76 -24.28
CA GLU A 102 2.70 -40.41 -22.98
C GLU A 102 1.60 -40.03 -21.97
N VAL A 103 1.01 -38.84 -22.09
CA VAL A 103 -0.03 -38.36 -21.17
C VAL A 103 -1.43 -38.91 -21.49
N ARG A 104 -1.65 -39.52 -22.66
CA ARG A 104 -2.98 -39.98 -23.10
C ARG A 104 -3.62 -40.93 -22.10
N GLY A 105 -2.91 -42.01 -21.74
CA GLY A 105 -3.44 -43.02 -20.84
C GLY A 105 -3.75 -42.48 -19.44
N GLU A 106 -2.96 -41.53 -18.95
CA GLU A 106 -3.18 -40.87 -17.66
C GLU A 106 -4.46 -40.02 -17.68
N LEU A 107 -4.69 -39.27 -18.76
CA LEU A 107 -5.90 -38.45 -18.90
C LEU A 107 -7.15 -39.30 -19.18
N GLU A 108 -7.03 -40.42 -19.89
CA GLU A 108 -8.13 -41.38 -20.06
C GLU A 108 -8.54 -42.03 -18.74
N ALA A 109 -7.57 -42.39 -17.89
CA ALA A 109 -7.86 -42.87 -16.54
C ALA A 109 -8.55 -41.79 -15.69
N LEU A 110 -8.12 -40.53 -15.80
CA LEU A 110 -8.71 -39.39 -15.09
C LEU A 110 -10.18 -39.16 -15.49
N ARG A 111 -10.52 -39.33 -16.78
CA ARG A 111 -11.91 -39.24 -17.29
C ARG A 111 -12.87 -40.14 -16.50
N ASN A 112 -12.46 -41.36 -16.22
CA ASN A 112 -13.29 -42.36 -15.55
C ASN A 112 -13.55 -42.02 -14.07
N LYS A 113 -12.74 -41.14 -13.48
CA LYS A 113 -12.89 -40.67 -12.10
C LYS A 113 -13.76 -39.40 -11.98
N LEU A 114 -14.21 -38.80 -13.09
CA LEU A 114 -14.98 -37.55 -13.06
C LEU A 114 -16.35 -37.65 -12.39
N ASN A 115 -16.85 -38.87 -12.11
CA ASN A 115 -18.05 -39.04 -11.28
C ASN A 115 -17.77 -38.76 -9.79
N ASP A 116 -16.52 -38.81 -9.34
CA ASP A 116 -16.11 -38.38 -7.99
C ASP A 116 -16.02 -36.85 -7.94
N ASP A 117 -16.87 -36.24 -7.12
CA ASP A 117 -16.92 -34.78 -6.95
C ASP A 117 -15.61 -34.17 -6.45
N LYS A 118 -14.81 -34.92 -5.69
CA LYS A 118 -13.52 -34.44 -5.22
C LYS A 118 -12.56 -34.27 -6.40
N VAL A 119 -12.48 -35.28 -7.26
CA VAL A 119 -11.63 -35.26 -8.46
C VAL A 119 -12.15 -34.25 -9.47
N ALA A 120 -13.45 -34.23 -9.74
CA ALA A 120 -14.05 -33.33 -10.72
C ALA A 120 -13.79 -31.85 -10.43
N ARG A 121 -13.75 -31.44 -9.15
CA ARG A 121 -13.45 -30.06 -8.74
C ARG A 121 -12.03 -29.61 -9.11
N GLU A 122 -11.07 -30.51 -9.11
CA GLU A 122 -9.68 -30.21 -9.51
C GLU A 122 -9.49 -30.27 -11.02
N VAL A 123 -10.38 -30.98 -11.74
CA VAL A 123 -10.22 -31.34 -13.16
C VAL A 123 -11.03 -30.46 -14.12
N VAL A 124 -12.27 -30.11 -13.78
CA VAL A 124 -13.18 -29.42 -14.70
C VAL A 124 -12.61 -28.07 -15.15
N ALA A 125 -12.03 -27.30 -14.24
CA ALA A 125 -11.48 -25.98 -14.56
C ALA A 125 -10.27 -26.03 -15.54
N PRO A 126 -9.19 -26.78 -15.28
CA PRO A 126 -8.08 -26.88 -16.24
C PRO A 126 -8.48 -27.58 -17.55
N ALA A 127 -9.45 -28.50 -17.55
CA ALA A 127 -10.00 -29.08 -18.78
C ALA A 127 -10.69 -28.02 -19.65
N LEU A 128 -11.57 -27.21 -19.08
CA LEU A 128 -12.24 -26.12 -19.79
C LEU A 128 -11.25 -25.05 -20.28
N LEU A 129 -10.20 -24.74 -19.50
CA LEU A 129 -9.13 -23.83 -19.93
C LEU A 129 -8.36 -24.35 -21.14
N LEU A 130 -8.13 -25.66 -21.21
CA LEU A 130 -7.43 -26.30 -22.32
C LEU A 130 -8.30 -26.32 -23.59
N MET A 131 -9.59 -26.66 -23.46
CA MET A 131 -10.57 -26.54 -24.54
C MET A 131 -10.67 -25.09 -25.05
N GLN A 132 -10.72 -24.12 -24.12
CA GLN A 132 -10.73 -22.69 -24.43
C GLN A 132 -9.54 -22.30 -25.29
N ALA A 133 -8.33 -22.64 -24.86
CA ALA A 133 -7.11 -22.29 -25.59
C ALA A 133 -7.05 -22.96 -26.97
N GLU A 134 -7.57 -24.19 -27.11
CA GLU A 134 -7.58 -24.90 -28.40
C GLU A 134 -8.62 -24.34 -29.38
N LYS A 135 -9.83 -24.02 -28.91
CA LYS A 135 -10.94 -23.59 -29.78
C LYS A 135 -10.97 -22.08 -30.03
N LEU A 136 -10.45 -21.27 -29.12
CA LEU A 136 -10.49 -19.80 -29.20
C LEU A 136 -9.13 -19.15 -29.38
N GLY A 137 -8.05 -19.88 -29.10
CA GLY A 137 -6.73 -19.30 -28.98
C GLY A 137 -6.59 -18.43 -27.72
N VAL A 138 -5.42 -17.79 -27.63
CA VAL A 138 -5.05 -16.93 -26.49
C VAL A 138 -5.23 -15.46 -26.89
N ASN A 139 -6.19 -14.79 -26.28
CA ASN A 139 -6.51 -13.37 -26.46
C ASN A 139 -6.82 -12.71 -25.09
N GLU A 140 -7.16 -11.42 -25.07
CA GLU A 140 -7.43 -10.68 -23.83
C GLU A 140 -8.56 -11.32 -22.98
N GLU A 141 -9.64 -11.76 -23.64
CA GLU A 141 -10.79 -12.36 -22.95
C GLU A 141 -10.47 -13.76 -22.41
N THR A 142 -9.78 -14.61 -23.19
CA THR A 142 -9.40 -15.94 -22.73
C THR A 142 -8.32 -15.89 -21.63
N LEU A 143 -7.40 -14.92 -21.70
CA LEU A 143 -6.41 -14.65 -20.65
C LEU A 143 -7.06 -14.19 -19.34
N ARG A 144 -8.17 -13.46 -19.40
CA ARG A 144 -8.92 -13.08 -18.21
C ARG A 144 -9.51 -14.28 -17.49
N TYR A 145 -10.17 -15.20 -18.21
CA TYR A 145 -10.71 -16.42 -17.60
C TYR A 145 -9.60 -17.33 -17.08
N PHE A 146 -8.52 -17.47 -17.85
CA PHE A 146 -7.32 -18.17 -17.41
C PHE A 146 -6.74 -17.57 -16.13
N GLY A 147 -6.58 -16.24 -16.09
CA GLY A 147 -6.13 -15.48 -14.94
C GLY A 147 -7.00 -15.70 -13.72
N ALA A 148 -8.33 -15.66 -13.86
CA ALA A 148 -9.24 -15.91 -12.76
C ALA A 148 -9.10 -17.34 -12.20
N VAL A 149 -9.10 -18.35 -13.07
CA VAL A 149 -9.00 -19.77 -12.67
C VAL A 149 -7.65 -20.08 -12.03
N ILE A 150 -6.54 -19.64 -12.66
CA ILE A 150 -5.20 -19.89 -12.14
C ILE A 150 -4.95 -19.16 -10.83
N SER A 151 -5.60 -18.01 -10.63
CA SER A 151 -5.50 -17.28 -9.38
C SER A 151 -6.09 -18.03 -8.20
N GLY A 152 -7.16 -18.80 -8.44
CA GLY A 152 -7.68 -19.69 -7.42
C GLY A 152 -6.66 -20.78 -7.06
N ALA A 153 -6.08 -21.44 -8.06
CA ALA A 153 -5.06 -22.47 -7.84
C ALA A 153 -3.82 -21.93 -7.08
N ILE A 154 -3.33 -20.74 -7.44
CA ILE A 154 -2.21 -20.06 -6.77
C ILE A 154 -2.61 -19.61 -5.35
N GLY A 155 -3.79 -19.00 -5.22
CA GLY A 155 -4.34 -18.52 -3.95
C GLY A 155 -4.51 -19.64 -2.93
N GLY A 156 -4.80 -20.85 -3.38
CA GLY A 156 -4.93 -22.05 -2.58
C GLY A 156 -3.66 -22.69 -2.09
N ASP A 157 -3.38 -23.88 -2.59
CA ASP A 157 -2.20 -24.62 -2.16
C ASP A 157 -0.96 -24.25 -2.98
N GLY A 158 -1.12 -23.34 -3.95
CA GLY A 158 0.01 -22.84 -4.70
C GLY A 158 0.97 -21.99 -3.85
N HIS A 159 2.19 -21.87 -4.32
CA HIS A 159 3.26 -21.08 -3.71
C HIS A 159 3.82 -20.07 -4.72
N VAL A 160 4.13 -18.87 -4.27
CA VAL A 160 4.74 -17.80 -5.08
C VAL A 160 6.02 -17.36 -4.40
N SER A 161 7.13 -17.35 -5.16
CA SER A 161 8.42 -16.85 -4.68
C SER A 161 9.11 -16.01 -5.75
N ALA A 162 9.23 -14.70 -5.48
CA ALA A 162 10.03 -13.74 -6.22
C ALA A 162 11.52 -14.07 -6.12
N VAL A 163 12.00 -14.43 -4.93
CA VAL A 163 13.41 -14.80 -4.69
C VAL A 163 13.83 -15.98 -5.56
N MET A 164 13.02 -17.05 -5.56
CA MET A 164 13.29 -18.25 -6.36
C MET A 164 12.81 -18.13 -7.81
N LYS A 165 12.16 -17.01 -8.17
CA LYS A 165 11.57 -16.75 -9.49
C LYS A 165 10.65 -17.87 -9.99
N ARG A 166 9.80 -18.40 -9.11
CA ARG A 166 8.94 -19.55 -9.39
C ARG A 166 7.55 -19.44 -8.78
N ILE A 167 6.61 -20.09 -9.45
CA ILE A 167 5.25 -20.35 -8.96
C ILE A 167 5.02 -21.86 -9.01
N GLU A 168 4.50 -22.41 -7.93
CA GLU A 168 4.23 -23.84 -7.79
C GLU A 168 2.73 -24.05 -7.53
N LEU A 169 2.11 -24.99 -8.21
CA LEU A 169 0.77 -25.47 -7.91
C LEU A 169 0.87 -26.88 -7.34
N ALA A 170 0.37 -27.09 -6.13
CA ALA A 170 0.32 -28.42 -5.54
C ALA A 170 -0.90 -29.21 -6.05
N SER A 171 -0.72 -30.51 -6.28
CA SER A 171 -1.76 -31.45 -6.66
C SER A 171 -1.54 -32.80 -5.99
N GLY A 172 -2.63 -33.44 -5.55
CA GLY A 172 -2.58 -34.77 -4.94
C GLY A 172 -2.42 -35.91 -5.94
N GLU A 173 -2.82 -35.70 -7.19
CA GLU A 173 -2.81 -36.72 -8.25
C GLU A 173 -1.92 -36.29 -9.41
N ARG A 174 -1.15 -37.23 -9.97
CA ARG A 174 -0.19 -36.94 -11.05
C ARG A 174 -0.91 -36.52 -12.31
N GLU A 175 -2.03 -37.16 -12.61
CA GLU A 175 -2.85 -36.97 -13.79
C GLU A 175 -3.45 -35.55 -13.79
N VAL A 176 -3.86 -35.05 -12.62
CA VAL A 176 -4.33 -33.67 -12.42
C VAL A 176 -3.17 -32.68 -12.61
N ALA A 177 -1.98 -32.98 -12.09
CA ALA A 177 -0.80 -32.16 -12.29
C ALA A 177 -0.39 -32.05 -13.78
N LEU A 178 -0.47 -33.16 -14.53
CA LEU A 178 -0.23 -33.16 -15.97
C LEU A 178 -1.28 -32.36 -16.74
N LEU A 179 -2.56 -32.45 -16.35
CA LEU A 179 -3.62 -31.65 -16.95
C LEU A 179 -3.39 -30.14 -16.75
N TRP A 180 -2.99 -29.73 -15.54
CA TRP A 180 -2.53 -28.35 -15.29
C TRP A 180 -1.31 -27.99 -16.12
N GLY A 181 -0.35 -28.92 -16.27
CA GLY A 181 0.80 -28.75 -17.15
C GLY A 181 0.40 -28.45 -18.60
N ALA A 182 -0.55 -29.20 -19.14
CA ALA A 182 -1.07 -29.02 -20.49
C ALA A 182 -1.83 -27.70 -20.63
N ALA A 183 -2.68 -27.36 -19.66
CA ALA A 183 -3.40 -26.10 -19.63
C ALA A 183 -2.43 -24.91 -19.61
N LEU A 184 -1.43 -24.90 -18.74
CA LEU A 184 -0.41 -23.84 -18.67
C LEU A 184 0.39 -23.72 -19.98
N ALA A 185 0.79 -24.85 -20.56
CA ALA A 185 1.47 -24.88 -21.85
C ALA A 185 0.61 -24.27 -22.97
N ALA A 186 -0.72 -24.44 -22.92
CA ALA A 186 -1.65 -23.84 -23.87
C ALA A 186 -1.70 -22.31 -23.83
N TYR A 187 -1.42 -21.71 -22.66
CA TYR A 187 -1.25 -20.26 -22.52
C TYR A 187 0.21 -19.81 -22.72
N GLY A 188 1.08 -20.69 -23.23
CA GLY A 188 2.48 -20.39 -23.49
C GLY A 188 3.34 -20.32 -22.22
N ILE A 189 2.93 -20.97 -21.14
CA ILE A 189 3.67 -21.04 -19.89
C ILE A 189 4.30 -22.43 -19.77
N LYS A 190 5.62 -22.48 -19.89
CA LYS A 190 6.39 -23.72 -19.70
C LYS A 190 6.46 -24.05 -18.22
N VAL A 191 6.15 -25.30 -17.89
CA VAL A 191 6.17 -25.81 -16.51
C VAL A 191 6.79 -27.20 -16.43
N GLU A 192 7.26 -27.55 -15.25
CA GLU A 192 7.77 -28.87 -14.91
C GLU A 192 6.88 -29.51 -13.86
N VAL A 193 6.49 -30.78 -14.07
CA VAL A 193 5.71 -31.54 -13.09
C VAL A 193 6.67 -32.40 -12.26
N LYS A 194 6.77 -32.13 -10.96
CA LYS A 194 7.68 -32.82 -10.02
C LYS A 194 6.91 -33.56 -8.95
N ARG A 195 7.44 -34.71 -8.54
CA ARG A 195 6.98 -35.38 -7.31
C ARG A 195 7.67 -34.76 -6.09
N VAL A 196 6.88 -34.33 -5.11
CA VAL A 196 7.35 -33.77 -3.84
C VAL A 196 6.71 -34.57 -2.71
N GLY A 197 7.45 -35.55 -2.18
CA GLY A 197 6.92 -36.50 -1.22
C GLY A 197 5.77 -37.35 -1.80
N SER A 198 4.60 -37.27 -1.18
CA SER A 198 3.38 -37.94 -1.64
C SER A 198 2.53 -37.12 -2.63
N ALA A 199 2.92 -35.88 -2.92
CA ALA A 199 2.18 -34.97 -3.80
C ALA A 199 2.98 -34.62 -5.07
N PHE A 200 2.34 -33.90 -5.99
CA PHE A 200 2.93 -33.41 -7.23
C PHE A 200 2.86 -31.88 -7.28
N ASN A 201 3.94 -31.25 -7.75
CA ASN A 201 3.99 -29.80 -7.98
C ASN A 201 4.11 -29.51 -9.47
N VAL A 202 3.30 -28.58 -9.96
CA VAL A 202 3.44 -27.98 -11.30
C VAL A 202 4.20 -26.67 -11.14
N VAL A 203 5.44 -26.63 -11.61
CA VAL A 203 6.39 -25.54 -11.35
C VAL A 203 6.60 -24.70 -12.59
N ALA A 204 6.17 -23.44 -12.55
CA ALA A 204 6.56 -22.41 -13.52
C ALA A 204 7.80 -21.66 -13.00
N SER A 205 8.75 -21.35 -13.89
CA SER A 205 9.98 -20.62 -13.53
C SER A 205 10.28 -19.49 -14.52
N GLY A 206 11.07 -18.50 -14.08
CA GLY A 206 11.54 -17.40 -14.92
C GLY A 206 10.40 -16.61 -15.56
N VAL A 207 10.45 -16.42 -16.88
CA VAL A 207 9.46 -15.65 -17.65
C VAL A 207 8.04 -16.20 -17.49
N GLY A 208 7.88 -17.52 -17.45
CA GLY A 208 6.58 -18.17 -17.24
C GLY A 208 6.00 -17.88 -15.85
N ALA A 209 6.86 -17.88 -14.83
CA ALA A 209 6.47 -17.54 -13.45
C ALA A 209 6.11 -16.05 -13.31
N ALA A 210 6.88 -15.15 -13.93
CA ALA A 210 6.58 -13.72 -13.95
C ALA A 210 5.22 -13.44 -14.62
N ARG A 211 4.93 -14.11 -15.74
CA ARG A 211 3.65 -13.99 -16.43
C ARG A 211 2.48 -14.48 -15.57
N LEU A 212 2.63 -15.60 -14.87
CA LEU A 212 1.63 -16.11 -13.94
C LEU A 212 1.43 -15.19 -12.73
N ALA A 213 2.51 -14.65 -12.17
CA ALA A 213 2.46 -13.69 -11.07
C ALA A 213 1.63 -12.44 -11.44
N ARG A 214 1.81 -11.91 -12.66
CA ARG A 214 1.02 -10.79 -13.17
C ARG A 214 -0.46 -11.12 -13.30
N LEU A 215 -0.79 -12.28 -13.87
CA LEU A 215 -2.18 -12.74 -13.98
C LEU A 215 -2.83 -12.92 -12.60
N TYR A 216 -2.07 -13.48 -11.64
CA TYR A 216 -2.51 -13.62 -10.26
C TYR A 216 -2.78 -12.27 -9.60
N PHE A 217 -1.88 -11.30 -9.79
CA PHE A 217 -2.06 -9.96 -9.28
C PHE A 217 -3.28 -9.26 -9.90
N LEU A 218 -3.56 -9.44 -11.20
CA LEU A 218 -4.63 -8.72 -11.89
C LEU A 218 -6.01 -9.35 -11.70
N TYR A 219 -6.10 -10.68 -11.73
CA TYR A 219 -7.37 -11.42 -11.76
C TYR A 219 -7.63 -12.25 -10.50
N GLY A 220 -6.71 -12.25 -9.55
CA GLY A 220 -6.94 -12.93 -8.28
C GLY A 220 -8.07 -12.31 -7.45
N PRO A 221 -8.63 -13.06 -6.49
CA PRO A 221 -9.83 -12.69 -5.75
C PRO A 221 -9.78 -11.25 -5.23
N PRO A 222 -10.94 -10.56 -5.14
CA PRO A 222 -11.00 -9.16 -4.77
C PRO A 222 -10.33 -8.95 -3.41
N LEU A 223 -9.32 -8.10 -3.42
CA LEU A 223 -8.69 -7.61 -2.21
C LEU A 223 -9.70 -6.66 -1.57
N LEU A 224 -10.18 -7.01 -0.36
CA LEU A 224 -10.92 -6.08 0.48
C LEU A 224 -10.18 -4.73 0.50
N GLU A 225 -10.89 -3.61 0.49
CA GLU A 225 -10.38 -2.24 0.30
C GLU A 225 -9.07 -1.90 1.08
N GLY A 226 -8.14 -1.18 0.43
CA GLY A 226 -6.85 -0.72 0.98
C GLY A 226 -5.59 -1.35 0.33
N ASP A 227 -4.39 -0.79 0.59
CA ASP A 227 -3.09 -1.20 0.01
C ASP A 227 -2.75 -2.68 0.29
N ASP A 228 -2.28 -3.34 -0.76
CA ASP A 228 -2.53 -4.74 -1.14
C ASP A 228 -1.38 -5.70 -0.73
N ARG A 229 -0.18 -5.17 -0.42
CA ARG A 229 1.02 -5.99 -0.13
C ARG A 229 0.98 -6.71 1.23
N LEU A 230 0.14 -6.26 2.18
CA LEU A 230 0.17 -6.78 3.56
C LEU A 230 -0.97 -7.77 3.91
N LYS A 231 -1.89 -8.06 2.99
CA LYS A 231 -3.01 -8.99 3.24
C LYS A 231 -2.75 -10.42 2.74
N SER A 232 -1.84 -10.57 1.76
CA SER A 232 -1.42 -11.87 1.24
C SER A 232 0.06 -11.83 0.88
N HIS A 233 0.86 -12.63 1.58
CA HIS A 233 2.27 -12.84 1.25
C HIS A 233 2.45 -13.26 -0.21
N LYS A 234 1.55 -14.10 -0.74
CA LYS A 234 1.61 -14.55 -2.14
C LYS A 234 1.40 -13.41 -3.14
N LEU A 235 0.55 -12.44 -2.81
CA LEU A 235 0.33 -11.28 -3.67
C LEU A 235 1.52 -10.31 -3.62
N ALA A 236 2.12 -10.11 -2.45
CA ALA A 236 3.36 -9.33 -2.34
C ALA A 236 4.47 -9.94 -3.19
N GLU A 237 4.71 -11.24 -3.03
CA GLU A 237 5.68 -12.00 -3.84
C GLU A 237 5.32 -11.97 -5.33
N ALA A 238 4.03 -11.98 -5.69
CA ALA A 238 3.62 -11.88 -7.10
C ALA A 238 3.87 -10.49 -7.69
N VAL A 239 3.69 -9.42 -6.91
CA VAL A 239 4.03 -8.06 -7.36
C VAL A 239 5.52 -7.95 -7.63
N GLU A 240 6.36 -8.48 -6.73
CA GLU A 240 7.81 -8.48 -6.90
C GLU A 240 8.27 -9.36 -8.07
N LEU A 241 7.70 -10.56 -8.20
CA LEU A 241 8.04 -11.51 -9.26
C LEU A 241 7.56 -11.05 -10.65
N GLY A 242 6.41 -10.38 -10.70
CA GLY A 242 5.78 -9.94 -11.94
C GLY A 242 6.32 -8.63 -12.50
N ALA A 243 7.13 -7.89 -11.74
CA ALA A 243 7.60 -6.55 -12.07
C ALA A 243 8.43 -6.53 -13.37
N GLU A 244 7.85 -6.00 -14.45
CA GLU A 244 8.49 -5.66 -15.72
C GLU A 244 8.22 -4.19 -16.09
N GLU A 245 8.78 -3.72 -17.21
CA GLU A 245 8.53 -2.38 -17.75
C GLU A 245 7.04 -2.22 -18.11
N LEU A 246 6.41 -1.22 -17.49
CA LEU A 246 5.02 -0.87 -17.71
C LEU A 246 4.92 0.00 -18.96
N ASN A 247 4.22 -0.48 -19.99
CA ASN A 247 4.11 0.21 -21.27
C ASN A 247 2.90 1.15 -21.27
N VAL A 248 3.15 2.44 -21.45
CA VAL A 248 2.11 3.47 -21.53
C VAL A 248 2.17 4.18 -22.88
N SER A 249 1.04 4.25 -23.57
CA SER A 249 0.89 5.00 -24.82
C SER A 249 -0.44 5.75 -24.83
N TRP A 250 -0.59 6.73 -25.72
CA TRP A 250 -1.85 7.46 -25.91
C TRP A 250 -2.15 7.67 -27.39
N GLU A 251 -3.43 7.77 -27.73
CA GLU A 251 -3.91 8.00 -29.09
C GLU A 251 -5.22 8.79 -29.11
N GLY A 252 -5.65 9.23 -30.30
CA GLY A 252 -6.98 9.78 -30.51
C GLY A 252 -7.25 11.11 -29.78
N LEU A 253 -6.25 11.99 -29.71
CA LEU A 253 -6.40 13.36 -29.20
C LEU A 253 -7.48 14.10 -30.01
N ARG A 254 -8.53 14.56 -29.32
CA ARG A 254 -9.75 15.09 -29.95
C ARG A 254 -10.44 16.13 -29.07
N ARG A 255 -11.15 17.06 -29.71
CA ARG A 255 -12.18 17.92 -29.10
C ARG A 255 -13.47 17.75 -29.90
N ARG A 256 -14.55 17.30 -29.26
CA ARG A 256 -15.82 16.93 -29.96
C ARG A 256 -16.74 18.11 -30.25
N THR A 257 -16.63 19.20 -29.49
CA THR A 257 -17.41 20.44 -29.65
C THR A 257 -16.51 21.61 -29.30
N GLU A 258 -16.75 22.82 -29.81
CA GLU A 258 -15.92 24.01 -29.53
C GLU A 258 -15.75 24.26 -28.02
N ASP A 259 -16.81 24.06 -27.23
CA ASP A 259 -16.80 24.15 -25.76
C ASP A 259 -16.55 22.80 -25.04
N GLY A 260 -16.21 21.76 -25.79
CA GLY A 260 -16.08 20.39 -25.29
C GLY A 260 -14.74 20.13 -24.58
N PRO A 261 -14.71 19.19 -23.62
CA PRO A 261 -13.45 18.79 -23.00
C PRO A 261 -12.54 18.14 -24.04
N VAL A 262 -11.27 18.50 -24.01
CA VAL A 262 -10.24 17.82 -24.81
C VAL A 262 -10.06 16.42 -24.24
N ALA A 263 -10.07 15.42 -25.11
CA ALA A 263 -10.00 14.01 -24.71
C ALA A 263 -8.96 13.25 -25.52
N ALA A 264 -8.46 12.16 -24.95
CA ALA A 264 -7.61 11.17 -25.61
C ALA A 264 -7.82 9.80 -24.97
N ASP A 265 -7.34 8.76 -25.63
CA ASP A 265 -7.34 7.41 -25.08
C ASP A 265 -5.91 7.06 -24.63
N LEU A 266 -5.73 6.72 -23.36
CA LEU A 266 -4.46 6.27 -22.80
C LEU A 266 -4.51 4.76 -22.62
N THR A 267 -3.55 4.04 -23.18
CA THR A 267 -3.40 2.60 -23.01
C THR A 267 -2.28 2.33 -22.02
N ILE A 268 -2.61 1.61 -20.94
CA ILE A 268 -1.61 1.07 -20.01
C ILE A 268 -1.58 -0.44 -20.22
N SER A 269 -0.39 -0.98 -20.43
CA SER A 269 -0.20 -2.40 -20.69
C SER A 269 0.95 -2.99 -19.91
N GLU A 270 0.75 -4.23 -19.45
CA GLU A 270 1.75 -5.02 -18.73
C GLU A 270 1.48 -6.51 -18.99
N GLY A 271 2.53 -7.27 -19.33
CA GLY A 271 2.43 -8.73 -19.42
C GLY A 271 1.44 -9.30 -20.45
N GLY A 272 1.14 -8.55 -21.53
CA GLY A 272 0.18 -8.95 -22.56
C GLY A 272 -1.28 -8.55 -22.28
N ILE A 273 -1.52 -7.80 -21.21
CA ILE A 273 -2.82 -7.20 -20.91
C ILE A 273 -2.73 -5.70 -21.16
N ALA A 274 -3.72 -5.15 -21.85
CA ALA A 274 -3.78 -3.73 -22.17
C ALA A 274 -5.15 -3.18 -21.80
N VAL A 275 -5.19 -2.10 -21.02
CA VAL A 275 -6.44 -1.42 -20.67
C VAL A 275 -6.40 0.00 -21.23
N LYS A 276 -7.47 0.35 -21.95
CA LYS A 276 -7.67 1.68 -22.54
C LYS A 276 -8.53 2.54 -21.61
N TYR A 277 -7.98 3.66 -21.16
CA TYR A 277 -8.59 4.66 -20.30
C TYR A 277 -8.92 5.91 -21.10
N ASN A 278 -9.99 6.62 -20.74
CA ASN A 278 -10.26 7.94 -21.28
C ASN A 278 -9.52 8.99 -20.46
N VAL A 279 -8.72 9.83 -21.11
CA VAL A 279 -8.13 11.03 -20.51
C VAL A 279 -8.98 12.24 -20.91
N TYR A 280 -9.33 13.07 -19.94
CA TYR A 280 -9.94 14.38 -20.16
C TYR A 280 -9.02 15.48 -19.63
N LEU A 281 -8.72 16.46 -20.47
CA LEU A 281 -8.03 17.70 -20.09
C LEU A 281 -9.09 18.79 -19.87
N ARG A 282 -9.46 19.01 -18.61
CA ARG A 282 -10.46 20.00 -18.18
C ARG A 282 -9.81 21.04 -17.27
N ASP A 283 -10.30 21.25 -16.06
CA ASP A 283 -9.61 22.02 -15.01
C ASP A 283 -8.48 21.22 -14.36
N ALA A 284 -8.52 19.90 -14.55
CA ALA A 284 -7.49 18.95 -14.20
C ALA A 284 -7.34 17.91 -15.33
N ILE A 285 -6.29 17.12 -15.24
CA ILE A 285 -6.15 15.86 -15.97
C ILE A 285 -6.98 14.83 -15.23
N VAL A 286 -7.98 14.25 -15.89
CA VAL A 286 -8.82 13.20 -15.34
C VAL A 286 -8.68 11.96 -16.20
N LEU A 287 -8.15 10.90 -15.61
CA LEU A 287 -8.12 9.57 -16.21
C LEU A 287 -9.32 8.77 -15.70
N GLN A 288 -10.11 8.20 -16.61
CA GLN A 288 -11.36 7.51 -16.27
C GLN A 288 -11.50 6.17 -17.01
N PHE A 289 -11.92 5.15 -16.27
CA PHE A 289 -12.42 3.88 -16.80
C PHE A 289 -13.78 3.56 -16.18
N GLN A 290 -14.77 3.15 -16.98
CA GLN A 290 -16.10 2.81 -16.47
C GLN A 290 -16.68 1.59 -17.21
N SER A 291 -17.39 0.74 -16.48
CA SER A 291 -18.09 -0.42 -17.04
C SER A 291 -19.31 -0.79 -16.22
N THR A 292 -20.28 -1.44 -16.85
CA THR A 292 -21.37 -2.16 -16.17
C THR A 292 -20.94 -3.54 -15.69
N ASP A 293 -19.70 -3.95 -15.97
CA ASP A 293 -19.09 -5.17 -15.45
C ASP A 293 -17.99 -4.80 -14.45
N ARG A 294 -18.25 -5.02 -13.16
CA ARG A 294 -17.29 -4.79 -12.07
C ARG A 294 -15.94 -5.45 -12.33
N SER A 295 -15.97 -6.66 -12.89
CA SER A 295 -14.77 -7.46 -13.11
C SER A 295 -13.91 -6.99 -14.30
N ARG A 296 -14.36 -5.96 -15.04
CA ARG A 296 -13.51 -5.16 -15.94
C ARG A 296 -12.87 -3.96 -15.26
N VAL A 297 -13.52 -3.40 -14.24
CA VAL A 297 -13.08 -2.18 -13.56
C VAL A 297 -12.01 -2.48 -12.50
N GLU A 298 -12.10 -3.64 -11.84
CA GLU A 298 -11.10 -4.06 -10.85
C GLU A 298 -9.69 -4.26 -11.44
N PRO A 299 -9.49 -4.99 -12.56
CA PRO A 299 -8.18 -5.08 -13.20
C PRO A 299 -7.64 -3.71 -13.66
N ALA A 300 -8.53 -2.82 -14.12
CA ALA A 300 -8.16 -1.45 -14.49
C ALA A 300 -7.62 -0.66 -13.28
N ALA A 301 -8.28 -0.76 -12.12
CA ALA A 301 -7.77 -0.16 -10.89
C ALA A 301 -6.40 -0.73 -10.48
N ARG A 302 -6.21 -2.05 -10.61
CA ARG A 302 -4.95 -2.73 -10.26
C ARG A 302 -3.79 -2.31 -11.16
N LEU A 303 -4.02 -2.17 -12.47
CA LEU A 303 -3.00 -1.65 -13.41
C LEU A 303 -2.60 -0.20 -13.07
N LEU A 304 -3.55 0.63 -12.63
CA LEU A 304 -3.22 1.98 -12.16
C LEU A 304 -2.35 1.95 -10.89
N ARG A 305 -2.64 1.04 -9.95
CA ARG A 305 -1.79 0.85 -8.75
C ARG A 305 -0.37 0.39 -9.13
N LEU A 306 -0.24 -0.50 -10.11
CA LEU A 306 1.08 -0.89 -10.65
C LEU A 306 1.81 0.31 -11.27
N ALA A 307 1.08 1.18 -11.95
CA ALA A 307 1.59 2.46 -12.45
C ALA A 307 1.83 3.51 -11.34
N GLY A 308 1.76 3.15 -10.06
CA GLY A 308 2.01 4.04 -8.92
C GLY A 308 0.86 4.99 -8.58
N VAL A 309 -0.34 4.75 -9.13
CA VAL A 309 -1.52 5.59 -8.93
C VAL A 309 -2.46 4.92 -7.92
N SER A 310 -2.73 5.60 -6.80
CA SER A 310 -3.71 5.16 -5.81
C SER A 310 -5.13 5.25 -6.37
N ALA A 311 -5.58 4.19 -7.04
CA ALA A 311 -6.89 4.09 -7.68
C ALA A 311 -7.84 3.16 -6.90
N GLU A 312 -9.10 3.59 -6.75
CA GLU A 312 -10.15 2.84 -6.06
C GLU A 312 -11.35 2.64 -6.99
N VAL A 313 -11.94 1.45 -6.94
CA VAL A 313 -13.16 1.13 -7.67
C VAL A 313 -14.35 1.73 -6.92
N LYS A 314 -15.12 2.56 -7.61
CA LYS A 314 -16.32 3.20 -7.08
C LYS A 314 -17.56 2.63 -7.75
N LYS A 315 -18.67 2.59 -7.01
CA LYS A 315 -19.97 2.11 -7.48
C LYS A 315 -20.95 3.29 -7.55
N MET A 316 -21.65 3.43 -8.67
CA MET A 316 -22.73 4.39 -8.86
C MET A 316 -23.96 3.69 -9.42
N LYS A 317 -25.15 4.07 -8.95
CA LYS A 317 -26.42 3.64 -9.55
C LYS A 317 -26.84 4.66 -10.60
N VAL A 318 -26.98 4.23 -11.85
CA VAL A 318 -27.50 5.06 -12.94
C VAL A 318 -28.68 4.33 -13.57
N GLY A 319 -29.88 4.92 -13.51
CA GLY A 319 -31.09 4.34 -14.10
C GLY A 319 -31.46 2.96 -13.56
N GLY A 320 -31.23 2.70 -12.26
CA GLY A 320 -31.53 1.41 -11.64
C GLY A 320 -30.52 0.28 -11.91
N ARG A 321 -29.45 0.56 -12.67
CA ARG A 321 -28.36 -0.40 -12.92
C ARG A 321 -27.09 0.04 -12.20
N ASP A 322 -26.37 -0.95 -11.68
CA ASP A 322 -25.07 -0.74 -11.05
C ASP A 322 -24.02 -0.46 -12.14
N LYS A 323 -23.26 0.63 -11.97
CA LYS A 323 -22.13 1.00 -12.83
C LYS A 323 -20.89 1.18 -11.96
N TRP A 324 -19.77 0.63 -12.38
CA TRP A 324 -18.49 0.72 -11.69
C TRP A 324 -17.56 1.64 -12.47
N TYR A 325 -16.76 2.42 -11.76
CA TYR A 325 -15.82 3.34 -12.36
C TYR A 325 -14.57 3.52 -11.50
N VAL A 326 -13.48 3.92 -12.15
CA VAL A 326 -12.20 4.29 -11.54
C VAL A 326 -11.79 5.62 -12.15
N ASP A 327 -11.53 6.59 -11.29
CA ASP A 327 -11.03 7.91 -11.68
C ASP A 327 -9.70 8.18 -10.99
N ALA A 328 -8.76 8.79 -11.72
CA ALA A 328 -7.52 9.34 -11.18
C ALA A 328 -7.33 10.77 -11.67
N TYR A 329 -7.04 11.68 -10.74
CA TYR A 329 -6.86 13.10 -10.99
C TYR A 329 -5.37 13.48 -11.08
N THR A 330 -5.06 14.67 -11.62
CA THR A 330 -3.69 15.17 -11.82
C THR A 330 -2.73 14.86 -10.67
N ASP A 331 -3.14 15.09 -9.42
CA ASP A 331 -2.28 14.87 -8.26
C ASP A 331 -1.99 13.38 -7.97
N MET A 332 -2.92 12.49 -8.29
CA MET A 332 -2.72 11.03 -8.20
C MET A 332 -1.87 10.55 -9.38
N LEU A 333 -2.09 11.10 -10.58
CA LEU A 333 -1.33 10.77 -11.78
C LEU A 333 0.12 11.24 -11.69
N ALA A 334 0.36 12.41 -11.07
CA ALA A 334 1.70 12.92 -10.81
C ALA A 334 2.49 12.06 -9.80
N ALA A 335 1.83 11.24 -8.98
CA ALA A 335 2.49 10.26 -8.13
C ALA A 335 2.86 8.96 -8.86
N GLY A 336 2.38 8.78 -10.09
CA GLY A 336 2.63 7.59 -10.89
C GLY A 336 4.09 7.46 -11.34
N ARG A 337 4.42 6.26 -11.84
CA ARG A 337 5.72 5.93 -12.43
C ARG A 337 6.05 6.87 -13.60
N VAL A 338 7.34 6.96 -13.91
CA VAL A 338 7.89 7.90 -14.89
C VAL A 338 7.25 7.72 -16.28
N GLU A 339 6.97 6.48 -16.67
CA GLU A 339 6.37 6.10 -17.95
C GLU A 339 4.97 6.72 -18.11
N LEU A 340 4.12 6.57 -17.08
CA LEU A 340 2.79 7.18 -17.05
C LEU A 340 2.87 8.71 -17.10
N ARG A 341 3.76 9.29 -16.31
CA ARG A 341 3.93 10.76 -16.26
C ARG A 341 4.43 11.33 -17.58
N LYS A 342 5.38 10.66 -18.23
CA LYS A 342 5.92 11.05 -19.54
C LYS A 342 4.83 11.00 -20.62
N ALA A 343 4.08 9.90 -20.69
CA ALA A 343 2.99 9.76 -21.66
C ALA A 343 1.90 10.84 -21.48
N LEU A 344 1.52 11.14 -20.23
CA LEU A 344 0.58 12.22 -19.94
C LEU A 344 1.15 13.61 -20.24
N ALA A 345 2.43 13.84 -19.98
CA ALA A 345 3.08 15.12 -20.29
C ALA A 345 3.17 15.34 -21.80
N GLU A 346 3.51 14.31 -22.58
CA GLU A 346 3.51 14.34 -24.04
C GLU A 346 2.12 14.64 -24.60
N LEU A 347 1.09 13.97 -24.09
CA LEU A 347 -0.31 14.25 -24.44
C LEU A 347 -0.68 15.72 -24.21
N VAL A 348 -0.31 16.28 -23.05
CA VAL A 348 -0.59 17.69 -22.72
C VAL A 348 0.18 18.64 -23.66
N ARG A 349 1.45 18.37 -23.94
CA ARG A 349 2.25 19.20 -24.87
C ARG A 349 1.65 19.18 -26.27
N GLU A 350 1.21 18.04 -26.75
CA GLU A 350 0.56 17.93 -28.06
C GLU A 350 -0.80 18.64 -28.09
N ALA A 351 -1.57 18.60 -26.99
CA ALA A 351 -2.81 19.36 -26.87
C ALA A 351 -2.58 20.88 -26.91
N VAL A 352 -1.51 21.39 -26.30
CA VAL A 352 -1.12 22.81 -26.38
C VAL A 352 -0.69 23.18 -27.80
N LYS A 353 0.16 22.35 -28.42
CA LYS A 353 0.64 22.57 -29.79
C LYS A 353 -0.50 22.66 -30.80
N ASN A 354 -1.56 21.89 -30.62
CA ASN A 354 -2.75 21.91 -31.46
C ASN A 354 -3.76 23.02 -31.08
N GLY A 355 -3.41 23.92 -30.16
CA GLY A 355 -4.28 25.02 -29.73
C GLY A 355 -5.52 24.57 -28.95
N LEU A 356 -5.56 23.31 -28.49
CA LEU A 356 -6.72 22.73 -27.80
C LEU A 356 -6.74 23.10 -26.31
N VAL A 357 -5.57 23.38 -25.72
CA VAL A 357 -5.39 23.73 -24.31
C VAL A 357 -4.55 25.00 -24.18
N ASP A 358 -4.98 25.91 -23.31
CA ASP A 358 -4.25 27.13 -22.98
C ASP A 358 -2.90 26.81 -22.30
N GLU A 359 -1.83 27.47 -22.75
CA GLU A 359 -0.47 27.23 -22.28
C GLU A 359 -0.29 27.55 -20.79
N LYS A 360 -0.94 28.61 -20.27
CA LYS A 360 -0.85 28.97 -18.85
C LYS A 360 -1.49 27.89 -17.98
N LYS A 361 -2.62 27.33 -18.43
CA LYS A 361 -3.29 26.21 -17.77
C LYS A 361 -2.44 24.94 -17.80
N ALA A 362 -1.86 24.61 -18.96
CA ALA A 362 -1.04 23.42 -19.14
C ALA A 362 0.26 23.47 -18.32
N LYS A 363 0.86 24.65 -18.17
CA LYS A 363 2.12 24.83 -17.42
C LYS A 363 2.06 24.22 -16.02
N GLY A 364 0.98 24.46 -15.28
CA GLY A 364 0.82 23.93 -13.92
C GLY A 364 0.68 22.40 -13.87
N TRP A 365 0.11 21.77 -14.91
CA TRP A 365 0.04 20.31 -14.98
C TRP A 365 1.37 19.69 -15.40
N LEU A 366 2.04 20.26 -16.40
CA LEU A 366 3.35 19.80 -16.86
C LEU A 366 4.39 19.86 -15.74
N GLU A 367 4.41 20.95 -14.96
CA GLU A 367 5.32 21.11 -13.83
C GLU A 367 5.10 20.05 -12.73
N LYS A 368 3.86 19.58 -12.55
CA LYS A 368 3.51 18.48 -11.64
C LYS A 368 3.93 17.12 -12.20
N LEU A 369 3.68 16.87 -13.49
CA LEU A 369 4.02 15.60 -14.15
C LEU A 369 5.53 15.42 -14.32
N GLU A 370 6.28 16.48 -14.63
CA GLU A 370 7.73 16.43 -14.83
C GLU A 370 8.48 16.24 -13.51
N ARG A 371 8.17 17.05 -12.49
CA ARG A 371 8.76 16.89 -11.16
C ARG A 371 8.36 15.58 -10.51
N GLY A 372 7.13 15.13 -10.77
CA GLY A 372 6.50 14.05 -10.04
C GLY A 372 6.11 14.50 -8.63
N ARG A 373 5.13 13.81 -8.05
CA ARG A 373 4.94 13.78 -6.60
C ARG A 373 5.88 12.70 -6.10
N VAL A 374 6.96 13.08 -5.43
CA VAL A 374 7.77 12.15 -4.63
C VAL A 374 6.89 11.67 -3.48
N LEU A 375 6.03 10.68 -3.75
CA LEU A 375 5.66 9.72 -2.73
C LEU A 375 6.86 8.77 -2.68
N GLU A 376 7.74 8.94 -1.70
CA GLU A 376 8.41 7.73 -1.21
C GLU A 376 7.30 6.73 -0.86
N GLU A 377 7.39 5.51 -1.38
CA GLU A 377 6.33 4.49 -1.28
C GLU A 377 5.73 4.43 0.14
N GLY A 378 4.40 4.64 0.26
CA GLY A 378 3.64 4.35 1.48
C GLY A 378 3.25 5.52 2.41
N TRP A 379 3.59 6.78 2.15
CA TRP A 379 3.20 7.92 3.01
C TRP A 379 1.78 8.47 2.74
N PRO A 380 0.96 8.76 3.77
CA PRO A 380 -0.38 9.31 3.59
C PRO A 380 -0.38 10.82 3.28
N MET A 381 -1.52 11.32 2.82
CA MET A 381 -1.71 12.74 2.54
C MET A 381 -1.93 13.55 3.83
N TYR A 382 -0.92 14.34 4.20
CA TYR A 382 -1.04 15.37 5.23
C TYR A 382 -1.61 16.67 4.65
N LEU A 383 -2.62 17.22 5.32
CA LEU A 383 -3.02 18.60 5.16
C LEU A 383 -2.07 19.49 5.94
N VAL A 384 -1.49 20.49 5.27
CA VAL A 384 -0.62 21.50 5.87
C VAL A 384 -1.18 22.87 5.54
N ARG A 385 -1.58 23.62 6.57
CA ARG A 385 -2.18 24.97 6.42
C ARG A 385 -1.92 25.82 7.67
N LEU A 386 -2.27 27.09 7.62
CA LEU A 386 -2.36 27.91 8.83
C LEU A 386 -3.76 27.77 9.45
N SER A 387 -3.82 27.62 10.77
CA SER A 387 -5.07 27.74 11.52
C SER A 387 -5.53 29.19 11.58
N GLY A 388 -6.78 29.45 11.97
CA GLY A 388 -7.32 30.81 12.08
C GLY A 388 -6.54 31.75 13.01
N GLY A 389 -5.64 31.21 13.84
CA GLY A 389 -4.71 31.99 14.68
C GLY A 389 -3.28 32.09 14.14
N GLY A 390 -3.02 31.70 12.88
CA GLY A 390 -1.70 31.79 12.24
C GLY A 390 -0.69 30.71 12.66
N ALA A 391 -1.12 29.65 13.36
CA ALA A 391 -0.24 28.52 13.68
C ALA A 391 -0.24 27.48 12.57
N LEU A 392 0.92 26.87 12.28
CA LEU A 392 1.02 25.79 11.31
C LEU A 392 0.27 24.54 11.82
N GLU A 393 -0.77 24.15 11.11
CA GLU A 393 -1.55 22.93 11.32
C GLU A 393 -1.08 21.86 10.33
N VAL A 394 -0.58 20.74 10.86
CA VAL A 394 -0.22 19.54 10.09
C VAL A 394 -1.09 18.39 10.56
N ARG A 395 -1.98 17.89 9.69
CA ARG A 395 -2.95 16.85 10.06
C ARG A 395 -3.12 15.80 8.97
N PHE A 396 -3.21 14.55 9.38
CA PHE A 396 -3.72 13.44 8.56
C PHE A 396 -5.13 13.09 9.03
N GLY A 397 -6.05 12.84 8.10
CA GLY A 397 -7.43 12.45 8.42
C GLY A 397 -7.85 11.25 7.60
N SER A 398 -8.58 10.32 8.22
CA SER A 398 -9.12 9.14 7.55
C SER A 398 -10.39 8.65 8.25
N THR A 399 -11.34 8.15 7.47
CA THR A 399 -12.52 7.43 7.98
C THR A 399 -12.17 5.99 8.37
N ASP A 400 -11.00 5.48 7.96
CA ASP A 400 -10.50 4.15 8.31
C ASP A 400 -9.68 4.20 9.61
N ARG A 401 -10.18 3.52 10.64
CA ARG A 401 -9.52 3.36 11.95
C ARG A 401 -8.12 2.73 11.84
N ASN A 402 -7.93 1.81 10.89
CA ASN A 402 -6.64 1.14 10.68
C ASN A 402 -5.61 2.07 10.04
N SER A 403 -6.05 3.01 9.21
CA SER A 403 -5.16 4.03 8.64
C SER A 403 -4.65 5.00 9.72
N ILE A 404 -5.51 5.38 10.67
CA ILE A 404 -5.14 6.21 11.82
C ILE A 404 -4.13 5.51 12.75
N GLU A 405 -4.38 4.23 13.06
CA GLU A 405 -3.47 3.45 13.91
C GLU A 405 -2.12 3.18 13.20
N ARG A 406 -2.13 2.96 11.88
CA ARG A 406 -0.90 2.80 11.08
C ARG A 406 -0.05 4.07 11.09
N GLU A 407 -0.66 5.23 10.91
CA GLU A 407 0.11 6.47 10.91
C GLU A 407 0.66 6.78 12.31
N LYS A 408 -0.09 6.49 13.37
CA LYS A 408 0.43 6.53 14.74
C LYS A 408 1.69 5.65 14.89
N GLN A 409 1.63 4.38 14.49
CA GLN A 409 2.76 3.46 14.59
C GLN A 409 3.98 3.94 13.80
N ARG A 410 3.76 4.55 12.63
CA ARG A 410 4.83 5.11 11.81
C ARG A 410 5.55 6.26 12.53
N LEU A 411 4.79 7.20 13.08
CA LEU A 411 5.34 8.31 13.87
C LEU A 411 6.10 7.80 15.10
N GLU A 412 5.60 6.75 15.76
CA GLU A 412 6.29 6.10 16.89
C GLU A 412 7.61 5.43 16.48
N LYS A 413 7.62 4.69 15.36
CA LYS A 413 8.84 4.09 14.79
C LYS A 413 9.90 5.14 14.43
N MET A 414 9.46 6.30 13.94
CA MET A 414 10.32 7.46 13.71
C MET A 414 10.88 8.07 15.00
N GLY A 415 10.34 7.73 16.17
CA GLY A 415 10.78 8.25 17.47
C GLY A 415 9.94 9.43 18.00
N LEU A 416 8.77 9.66 17.42
CA LEU A 416 7.79 10.60 17.95
C LEU A 416 6.93 9.91 19.02
N LYS A 417 6.27 10.70 19.89
CA LYS A 417 5.51 10.20 21.04
C LYS A 417 4.13 10.83 21.05
N GLU A 418 3.10 9.99 21.12
CA GLU A 418 1.72 10.44 21.29
C GLU A 418 1.57 11.30 22.56
N GLY A 419 0.73 12.34 22.49
CA GLY A 419 0.51 13.32 23.55
C GLY A 419 1.62 14.37 23.71
N ARG A 420 2.81 14.16 23.13
CA ARG A 420 3.93 15.13 23.16
C ARG A 420 4.26 15.72 21.79
N HIS A 421 4.30 14.87 20.78
CA HIS A 421 4.70 15.21 19.42
C HIS A 421 3.52 15.19 18.46
N PHE A 422 2.53 14.33 18.70
CA PHE A 422 1.30 14.26 17.92
C PHE A 422 0.14 13.80 18.81
N THR A 423 -1.10 14.00 18.36
CA THR A 423 -2.33 13.53 19.01
C THR A 423 -3.14 12.71 18.04
N VAL A 424 -3.83 11.68 18.54
CA VAL A 424 -4.65 10.77 17.74
C VAL A 424 -6.10 10.81 18.21
N GLU A 425 -7.01 10.86 17.25
CA GLU A 425 -8.46 10.82 17.44
C GLU A 425 -9.01 9.71 16.54
N LYS A 426 -9.70 8.73 17.13
CA LYS A 426 -10.23 7.57 16.39
C LYS A 426 -11.61 7.92 15.79
N PRO A 427 -11.92 7.42 14.58
CA PRO A 427 -13.27 7.58 14.03
C PRO A 427 -14.27 6.77 14.87
N GLU A 428 -15.46 7.33 15.10
CA GLU A 428 -16.55 6.68 15.83
C GLU A 428 -17.19 5.54 15.00
N GLU A 429 -17.67 4.50 15.69
CA GLU A 429 -18.43 3.40 15.06
C GLU A 429 -19.77 3.94 14.54
N GLY A 430 -19.96 3.94 13.21
CA GLY A 430 -21.19 4.42 12.56
C GLY A 430 -21.03 5.68 11.69
N GLY A 431 -19.84 6.30 11.68
CA GLY A 431 -19.51 7.40 10.77
C GLY A 431 -18.85 8.58 11.47
N GLY A 432 -17.62 8.88 11.08
CA GLY A 432 -16.81 10.00 11.58
C GLY A 432 -15.41 9.96 10.98
N VAL A 433 -14.69 11.10 10.96
CA VAL A 433 -13.30 11.16 10.46
C VAL A 433 -12.36 11.15 11.66
N GLY A 434 -11.48 10.16 11.74
CA GLY A 434 -10.38 10.16 12.71
C GLY A 434 -9.22 11.04 12.23
N TYR A 435 -8.38 11.49 13.15
CA TYR A 435 -7.27 12.39 12.84
C TYR A 435 -5.98 12.02 13.57
N VAL A 436 -4.86 12.21 12.90
CA VAL A 436 -3.53 12.32 13.51
C VAL A 436 -3.05 13.75 13.31
N ARG A 437 -2.93 14.51 14.39
CA ARG A 437 -2.46 15.91 14.35
C ARG A 437 -1.01 15.96 14.84
N ILE A 438 -0.13 16.50 14.01
CA ILE A 438 1.28 16.71 14.36
C ILE A 438 1.39 18.07 15.05
N LEU A 439 1.88 18.06 16.27
CA LEU A 439 2.11 19.27 17.03
C LEU A 439 3.40 19.94 16.51
N ARG A 440 3.52 21.26 16.69
CA ARG A 440 4.77 22.01 16.37
C ARG A 440 6.02 21.30 16.91
N LYS A 441 5.98 20.87 18.18
CA LYS A 441 7.08 20.12 18.82
C LYS A 441 7.40 18.78 18.13
N GLY A 442 6.40 18.14 17.53
CA GLY A 442 6.59 16.91 16.77
C GLY A 442 7.36 17.18 15.47
N LEU A 443 7.01 18.24 14.75
CA LEU A 443 7.73 18.63 13.54
C LEU A 443 9.17 19.09 13.85
N GLU A 444 9.36 19.86 14.91
CA GLU A 444 10.71 20.23 15.40
C GLU A 444 11.54 18.99 15.76
N ARG A 445 10.92 17.98 16.40
CA ARG A 445 11.59 16.75 16.78
C ARG A 445 11.91 15.87 15.57
N ALA A 446 11.02 15.79 14.58
CA ALA A 446 11.28 15.09 13.33
C ALA A 446 12.44 15.75 12.56
N ALA A 447 12.46 17.09 12.50
CA ALA A 447 13.56 17.86 11.93
C ALA A 447 14.90 17.66 12.66
N TRP A 448 14.87 17.48 13.97
CA TRP A 448 16.07 17.10 14.73
C TRP A 448 16.52 15.67 14.39
N LEU A 449 15.59 14.72 14.36
CA LEU A 449 15.87 13.31 14.10
C LEU A 449 16.41 13.06 12.68
N SER A 450 16.00 13.89 11.70
CA SER A 450 16.48 13.78 10.33
C SER A 450 17.97 14.11 10.14
N VAL A 451 18.57 14.83 11.10
CA VAL A 451 20.00 15.16 11.08
C VAL A 451 20.77 14.32 12.11
N TYR A 452 20.23 14.21 13.33
CA TYR A 452 20.95 13.69 14.49
C TYR A 452 20.38 12.37 15.04
N GLY A 453 19.47 11.73 14.32
CA GLY A 453 19.00 10.38 14.64
C GLY A 453 20.20 9.42 14.71
N LYS A 454 20.36 8.72 15.85
CA LYS A 454 21.45 7.76 16.05
C LYS A 454 21.30 6.52 15.16
N ASP A 455 20.05 6.15 14.88
CA ASP A 455 19.70 5.06 13.98
C ASP A 455 19.54 5.58 12.54
N LYS A 456 20.15 4.88 11.58
CA LYS A 456 20.17 5.30 10.17
C LYS A 456 18.76 5.27 9.56
N GLN A 457 17.99 4.22 9.82
CA GLN A 457 16.64 4.06 9.28
C GLN A 457 15.69 5.12 9.85
N GLN A 458 15.77 5.38 11.16
CA GLN A 458 15.02 6.44 11.82
C GLN A 458 15.34 7.81 11.24
N ARG A 459 16.62 8.10 11.00
CA ARG A 459 17.07 9.37 10.43
C ARG A 459 16.55 9.57 9.01
N GLU A 460 16.63 8.54 8.17
CA GLU A 460 16.07 8.55 6.81
C GLU A 460 14.56 8.76 6.82
N LEU A 461 13.82 8.00 7.64
CA LEU A 461 12.37 8.15 7.82
C LEU A 461 11.97 9.56 8.29
N ALA A 462 12.74 10.15 9.21
CA ALA A 462 12.49 11.50 9.70
C ALA A 462 12.82 12.57 8.65
N ALA A 463 13.86 12.36 7.84
CA ALA A 463 14.21 13.25 6.73
C ALA A 463 13.11 13.27 5.67
N ALA A 464 12.68 12.09 5.24
CA ALA A 464 11.58 11.89 4.30
C ALA A 464 10.28 12.57 4.78
N PHE A 465 9.93 12.37 6.05
CA PHE A 465 8.74 12.99 6.63
C PHE A 465 8.83 14.53 6.64
N VAL A 466 9.97 15.09 7.01
CA VAL A 466 10.15 16.55 7.00
C VAL A 466 10.10 17.13 5.59
N GLU A 467 10.71 16.45 4.63
CA GLU A 467 10.64 16.84 3.23
C GLU A 467 9.21 16.82 2.70
N LEU A 468 8.45 15.76 3.02
CA LEU A 468 7.03 15.65 2.71
C LEU A 468 6.23 16.85 3.26
N ILE A 469 6.42 17.21 4.54
CA ILE A 469 5.70 18.34 5.15
C ILE A 469 6.10 19.68 4.52
N LEU A 470 7.37 19.90 4.23
CA LEU A 470 7.83 21.13 3.54
C LEU A 470 7.29 21.22 2.13
N GLN A 471 7.21 20.10 1.40
CA GLN A 471 6.60 20.05 0.09
C GLN A 471 5.11 20.40 0.16
N ARG A 472 4.37 19.86 1.14
CA ARG A 472 2.95 20.21 1.35
C ARG A 472 2.75 21.66 1.80
N ALA A 473 3.69 22.22 2.55
CA ALA A 473 3.64 23.62 2.93
C ALA A 473 3.77 24.56 1.73
N LYS A 474 4.52 24.16 0.68
CA LYS A 474 4.57 24.89 -0.60
C LYS A 474 3.21 24.92 -1.29
N ASP A 475 2.50 23.79 -1.30
CA ASP A 475 1.14 23.69 -1.86
C ASP A 475 0.12 24.58 -1.10
N GLY A 476 0.36 24.85 0.19
CA GLY A 476 -0.47 25.70 1.05
C GLY A 476 -0.26 27.21 0.88
N GLY A 477 0.70 27.63 0.06
CA GLY A 477 1.02 29.04 -0.18
C GLY A 477 2.29 29.51 0.55
N GLU A 478 2.78 30.68 0.14
CA GLU A 478 4.10 31.19 0.56
C GLU A 478 4.23 31.40 2.08
N GLU A 479 3.15 31.83 2.75
CA GLU A 479 3.14 32.00 4.20
C GLU A 479 3.21 30.66 4.96
N VAL A 480 2.48 29.65 4.49
CA VAL A 480 2.52 28.28 5.04
C VAL A 480 3.92 27.70 4.90
N ARG A 481 4.52 27.86 3.70
CA ARG A 481 5.89 27.45 3.40
C ARG A 481 6.90 28.07 4.36
N LYS A 482 6.89 29.41 4.50
CA LYS A 482 7.81 30.12 5.41
C LYS A 482 7.68 29.63 6.85
N LYS A 483 6.45 29.41 7.33
CA LYS A 483 6.22 28.94 8.69
C LYS A 483 6.71 27.51 8.92
N ALA A 484 6.53 26.62 7.94
CA ALA A 484 7.05 25.26 8.01
C ALA A 484 8.59 25.23 7.94
N GLU A 485 9.19 26.03 7.05
CA GLU A 485 10.64 26.17 6.95
C GLU A 485 11.27 26.71 8.25
N GLU A 486 10.64 27.70 8.89
CA GLU A 486 11.05 28.25 10.19
C GLU A 486 11.06 27.15 11.27
N ILE A 487 9.96 26.39 11.41
CA ILE A 487 9.84 25.32 12.42
C ILE A 487 10.87 24.20 12.16
N VAL A 488 11.09 23.82 10.90
CA VAL A 488 12.07 22.79 10.54
C VAL A 488 13.49 23.27 10.81
N LYS A 489 13.81 24.54 10.48
CA LYS A 489 15.11 25.14 10.77
C LYS A 489 15.38 25.17 12.27
N GLU A 490 14.45 25.66 13.08
CA GLU A 490 14.54 25.62 14.54
C GLU A 490 14.75 24.19 15.08
N GLY A 491 14.07 23.20 14.50
CA GLY A 491 14.22 21.79 14.86
C GLY A 491 15.60 21.21 14.54
N LYS A 492 16.16 21.55 13.37
CA LYS A 492 17.52 21.16 12.97
C LYS A 492 18.60 21.87 13.81
N GLU A 493 18.38 23.12 14.16
CA GLU A 493 19.33 23.94 14.93
C GLU A 493 19.35 23.58 16.42
N ARG A 494 18.32 22.89 16.93
CA ARG A 494 18.22 22.48 18.34
C ARG A 494 19.32 21.53 18.86
N ALA A 495 20.17 20.98 17.99
CA ALA A 495 21.14 19.96 18.38
C ALA A 495 22.56 20.46 18.68
N SER A 496 22.87 21.73 18.50
CA SER A 496 24.18 22.25 18.87
C SER A 496 24.07 23.70 19.31
N LEU A 497 23.64 23.90 20.55
CA LEU A 497 24.45 24.82 21.33
C LEU A 497 25.78 24.08 21.52
N GLU A 498 26.75 24.37 20.66
CA GLU A 498 28.09 24.51 21.22
C GLU A 498 27.90 25.55 22.34
N LEU A 499 27.80 25.06 23.59
CA LEU A 499 27.62 25.92 24.76
C LEU A 499 28.69 27.02 24.71
N LYS A 500 29.89 26.62 24.27
CA LYS A 500 31.00 27.48 23.93
C LYS A 500 30.66 28.47 22.81
N GLY A 501 30.55 29.75 23.17
CA GLY A 501 30.31 30.85 22.24
C GLY A 501 28.86 31.34 22.16
N PHE A 502 27.92 30.76 22.92
CA PHE A 502 26.52 31.22 22.95
C PHE A 502 26.39 32.56 23.66
N GLU A 503 25.80 33.57 23.00
CA GLU A 503 25.48 34.87 23.59
C GLU A 503 24.01 35.24 23.38
N ARG A 504 23.31 35.65 24.45
CA ARG A 504 21.90 36.06 24.38
C ARG A 504 21.53 37.07 25.46
N LYS A 505 20.70 38.05 25.09
CA LYS A 505 20.05 38.96 26.04
C LYS A 505 18.71 38.39 26.51
N VAL A 506 18.48 38.41 27.82
CA VAL A 506 17.21 37.97 28.42
C VAL A 506 16.79 38.86 29.57
N GLU A 507 15.49 39.09 29.69
CA GLU A 507 14.93 39.83 30.81
C GLU A 507 14.54 38.87 31.96
N VAL A 508 15.02 39.11 33.17
CA VAL A 508 14.62 38.40 34.38
C VAL A 508 14.27 39.45 35.44
N ASN A 509 13.04 39.34 35.97
CA ASN A 509 12.51 40.18 37.04
C ASN A 509 12.59 41.70 36.73
N GLY A 510 12.33 42.10 35.48
CA GLY A 510 12.36 43.51 35.07
C GLY A 510 13.75 44.04 34.73
N LYS A 511 14.80 43.22 34.82
CA LYS A 511 16.19 43.58 34.48
C LYS A 511 16.70 42.76 33.30
N GLU A 512 17.37 43.42 32.35
CA GLU A 512 18.04 42.75 31.23
C GLU A 512 19.41 42.20 31.63
N TYR A 513 19.69 40.98 31.22
CA TYR A 513 20.94 40.26 31.44
C TYR A 513 21.54 39.84 30.10
N VAL A 514 22.83 40.11 29.90
CA VAL A 514 23.62 39.53 28.80
C VAL A 514 24.26 38.24 29.31
N VAL A 515 23.95 37.13 28.65
CA VAL A 515 24.48 35.79 29.00
C VAL A 515 25.42 35.34 27.90
N LYS A 516 26.68 35.03 28.24
CA LYS A 516 27.69 34.44 27.37
C LYS A 516 28.14 33.11 27.93
N VAL A 517 27.97 32.01 27.21
CA VAL A 517 28.42 30.69 27.66
C VAL A 517 29.79 30.40 27.05
N ILE A 518 30.74 30.07 27.93
CA ILE A 518 32.16 29.90 27.62
C ILE A 518 32.46 28.42 27.40
N ASP A 519 31.85 27.55 28.20
CA ASP A 519 32.06 26.10 28.09
C ASP A 519 30.90 25.34 28.73
N GLY A 520 30.77 24.06 28.40
CA GLY A 520 29.88 23.19 29.16
C GLY A 520 30.00 21.71 28.80
N ASP A 521 29.86 20.88 29.83
CA ASP A 521 30.04 19.44 29.77
C ASP A 521 28.95 18.71 30.55
N ALA A 522 28.74 17.44 30.22
CA ALA A 522 27.77 16.58 30.88
C ALA A 522 28.40 15.24 31.25
N VAL A 523 28.26 14.85 32.52
CA VAL A 523 28.86 13.63 33.09
C VAL A 523 27.78 12.82 33.78
N GLU A 524 27.77 11.50 33.55
CA GLU A 524 26.95 10.53 34.30
C GLU A 524 27.78 10.01 35.48
N GLU A 525 27.26 10.14 36.70
CA GLU A 525 27.95 9.74 37.93
C GLU A 525 27.11 8.74 38.71
N ASP A 526 27.72 7.63 39.14
CA ASP A 526 27.05 6.56 39.87
C ASP A 526 27.39 6.65 41.37
N ARG A 527 26.39 6.91 42.21
CA ARG A 527 26.58 7.08 43.66
C ARG A 527 25.53 6.28 44.42
N GLY A 528 25.96 5.22 45.09
CA GLY A 528 25.08 4.38 45.93
C GLY A 528 23.95 3.68 45.15
N GLY A 529 24.22 3.23 43.92
CA GLY A 529 23.26 2.54 43.05
C GLY A 529 22.22 3.43 42.36
N LYS A 530 22.43 4.76 42.36
CA LYS A 530 21.59 5.73 41.65
C LYS A 530 22.42 6.51 40.64
N LYS A 531 22.09 6.33 39.35
CA LYS A 531 22.63 7.12 38.24
C LYS A 531 22.13 8.57 38.30
N LEU A 532 23.06 9.52 38.42
CA LEU A 532 22.80 10.96 38.37
C LEU A 532 23.45 11.56 37.12
N LEU A 533 22.75 12.46 36.44
CA LEU A 533 23.32 13.24 35.34
C LEU A 533 23.71 14.61 35.88
N ARG A 534 24.98 14.99 35.75
CA ARG A 534 25.47 16.34 36.08
C ARG A 534 25.78 17.10 34.81
N ILE A 535 25.27 18.32 34.71
CA ILE A 535 25.60 19.26 33.64
C ILE A 535 26.36 20.42 34.28
N ARG A 536 27.56 20.70 33.78
CA ARG A 536 28.38 21.83 34.17
C ARG A 536 28.38 22.85 33.05
N ILE A 537 28.16 24.12 33.38
CA ILE A 537 28.11 25.21 32.41
C ILE A 537 28.94 26.37 32.97
N THR A 538 29.96 26.78 32.22
CA THR A 538 30.72 27.99 32.51
C THR A 538 30.15 29.13 31.69
N ALA A 539 29.65 30.17 32.35
CA ALA A 539 29.03 31.32 31.68
C ALA A 539 29.42 32.64 32.36
N GLU A 540 29.47 33.69 31.57
CA GLU A 540 29.52 35.08 32.02
C GLU A 540 28.12 35.68 31.92
N VAL A 541 27.59 36.18 33.04
CA VAL A 541 26.29 36.83 33.11
C VAL A 541 26.47 38.21 33.73
N ASP A 542 26.15 39.27 32.98
CA ASP A 542 26.31 40.67 33.42
C ASP A 542 27.75 40.98 33.89
N GLY A 543 28.76 40.51 33.13
CA GLY A 543 30.18 40.68 33.44
C GLY A 543 30.74 39.73 34.51
N VAL A 544 29.91 38.88 35.12
CA VAL A 544 30.35 37.94 36.16
C VAL A 544 30.47 36.53 35.60
N LYS A 545 31.71 36.01 35.54
CA LYS A 545 32.01 34.62 35.15
C LYS A 545 31.69 33.66 36.30
N SER A 546 30.93 32.61 36.03
CA SER A 546 30.50 31.61 37.01
C SER A 546 30.34 30.23 36.39
N GLU A 547 30.71 29.19 37.14
CA GLU A 547 30.53 27.79 36.75
C GLU A 547 29.35 27.18 37.50
N TYR A 548 28.29 26.82 36.80
CA TYR A 548 27.08 26.27 37.40
C TYR A 548 27.03 24.76 37.22
N THR A 549 26.85 24.02 38.32
CA THR A 549 26.68 22.57 38.29
C THR A 549 25.23 22.21 38.57
N ILE A 550 24.54 21.69 37.56
CA ILE A 550 23.15 21.24 37.63
C ILE A 550 23.14 19.73 37.81
N THR A 551 22.61 19.26 38.94
CA THR A 551 22.45 17.83 39.20
C THR A 551 21.02 17.39 38.89
N TYR A 552 20.88 16.48 37.93
CA TYR A 552 19.61 15.85 37.57
C TYR A 552 19.50 14.49 38.26
N GLY A 553 18.38 14.30 38.97
CA GLY A 553 18.02 13.04 39.59
C GLY A 553 16.56 12.69 39.35
N LYS A 554 16.21 11.41 39.51
CA LYS A 554 14.81 10.94 39.53
C LYS A 554 14.28 10.98 40.96
N ARG A 555 13.12 11.61 41.21
CA ARG A 555 12.52 11.74 42.55
C ARG A 555 11.07 11.24 42.57
N GLY A 556 10.71 10.42 43.57
CA GLY A 556 9.32 10.03 43.89
C GLY A 556 8.77 8.76 43.19
N ARG A 557 7.50 8.41 43.48
CA ARG A 557 6.75 7.31 42.84
C ARG A 557 6.52 7.53 41.33
N ASP A 558 6.53 8.80 40.89
CA ASP A 558 6.17 9.19 39.50
C ASP A 558 7.38 9.25 38.54
N ASN A 559 8.58 8.87 39.02
CA ASN A 559 9.80 8.77 38.21
C ASN A 559 10.20 10.06 37.45
N ALA A 560 9.78 11.23 37.93
CA ALA A 560 10.05 12.52 37.30
C ALA A 560 11.53 12.93 37.42
N ALA A 561 12.12 13.41 36.32
CA ALA A 561 13.47 13.96 36.28
C ALA A 561 13.47 15.42 36.78
N VAL A 562 14.20 15.69 37.86
CA VAL A 562 14.30 17.01 38.48
C VAL A 562 15.76 17.43 38.51
N GLY A 563 16.07 18.59 37.90
CA GLY A 563 17.36 19.25 37.98
C GLY A 563 17.40 20.21 39.17
N ARG A 564 18.52 20.24 39.89
CA ARG A 564 18.78 21.17 41.00
C ARG A 564 20.17 21.76 40.89
N THR A 565 20.29 23.04 41.25
CA THR A 565 21.56 23.71 41.51
C THR A 565 21.45 24.45 42.83
N VAL A 566 22.58 24.74 43.47
CA VAL A 566 22.64 25.52 44.71
C VAL A 566 23.27 26.87 44.36
N ALA A 567 22.60 27.96 44.76
CA ALA A 567 23.16 29.30 44.63
C ALA A 567 24.27 29.52 45.65
N ARG A 568 25.39 30.08 45.20
CA ARG A 568 26.61 30.30 45.98
C ARG A 568 26.57 31.63 46.71
N ALA A 569 27.08 31.65 47.94
CA ALA A 569 27.18 32.87 48.74
C ALA A 569 28.51 33.61 48.53
N ASP A 570 29.53 32.89 48.06
CA ASP A 570 30.92 33.32 47.85
C ASP A 570 31.16 33.92 46.45
N VAL A 571 30.16 34.59 45.88
CA VAL A 571 30.23 35.24 44.57
C VAL A 571 29.77 36.70 44.64
N PRO A 572 30.16 37.57 43.69
CA PRO A 572 29.81 39.00 43.73
C PRO A 572 28.30 39.25 43.85
N GLY A 573 27.86 39.96 44.90
CA GLY A 573 26.44 40.22 45.17
C GLY A 573 25.71 39.13 45.97
N GLY A 574 26.42 38.08 46.41
CA GLY A 574 25.88 37.06 47.30
C GLY A 574 24.89 36.09 46.63
N ARG A 575 24.22 35.30 47.48
CA ARG A 575 23.38 34.15 47.09
C ARG A 575 22.17 34.52 46.23
N GLU A 576 21.57 35.68 46.46
CA GLU A 576 20.41 36.14 45.72
C GLU A 576 20.78 36.57 44.30
N ALA A 577 21.87 37.33 44.14
CA ALA A 577 22.40 37.70 42.84
C ALA A 577 22.85 36.48 42.01
N ASP A 578 23.43 35.47 42.65
CA ASP A 578 23.81 34.21 41.98
C ASP A 578 22.58 33.44 41.47
N ALA A 579 21.51 33.38 42.27
CA ALA A 579 20.25 32.75 41.86
C ALA A 579 19.58 33.48 40.69
N GLU A 580 19.63 34.81 40.66
CA GLU A 580 19.13 35.61 39.53
C GLU A 580 19.96 35.40 38.27
N ARG A 581 21.30 35.45 38.36
CA ARG A 581 22.19 35.20 37.22
C ARG A 581 22.02 33.79 36.65
N PHE A 582 21.87 32.79 37.52
CA PHE A 582 21.54 31.43 37.08
C PHE A 582 20.16 31.35 36.42
N SER A 583 19.16 32.07 36.96
CA SER A 583 17.83 32.14 36.35
C SER A 583 17.86 32.77 34.96
N ALA A 584 18.70 33.79 34.75
CA ALA A 584 18.97 34.38 33.44
C ALA A 584 19.64 33.37 32.50
N LEU A 585 20.67 32.65 32.94
CA LEU A 585 21.31 31.59 32.17
C LEU A 585 20.31 30.50 31.73
N VAL A 586 19.49 29.98 32.65
CA VAL A 586 18.48 28.95 32.34
C VAL A 586 17.41 29.50 31.39
N LYS A 587 16.95 30.74 31.58
CA LYS A 587 15.99 31.37 30.67
C LYS A 587 16.58 31.60 29.28
N ALA A 588 17.86 31.96 29.19
CA ALA A 588 18.57 32.12 27.92
C ALA A 588 18.68 30.80 27.14
N LEU A 589 19.02 29.72 27.84
CA LEU A 589 19.21 28.38 27.24
C LEU A 589 17.90 27.66 26.93
N THR A 590 16.87 27.83 27.75
CA THR A 590 15.65 26.99 27.69
C THR A 590 14.37 27.76 27.38
N GLY A 591 14.41 29.09 27.39
CA GLY A 591 13.23 29.95 27.29
C GLY A 591 12.31 29.91 28.51
N ARG A 592 12.67 29.19 29.58
CA ARG A 592 11.85 29.03 30.80
C ARG A 592 12.64 29.48 32.04
N LYS A 593 11.96 30.07 33.01
CA LYS A 593 12.55 30.40 34.32
C LYS A 593 12.54 29.16 35.23
N PRO A 594 13.63 28.87 35.97
CA PRO A 594 13.62 27.86 37.01
C PRO A 594 12.79 28.32 38.22
N ARG A 595 12.34 27.38 39.05
CA ARG A 595 11.78 27.71 40.37
C ARG A 595 12.94 28.00 41.32
N VAL A 596 12.90 29.17 41.96
CA VAL A 596 13.84 29.56 43.01
C VAL A 596 13.17 29.32 44.36
N THR A 597 13.84 28.62 45.25
CA THR A 597 13.41 28.38 46.63
C THR A 597 14.54 28.83 47.55
N ALA A 598 14.23 29.69 48.51
CA ALA A 598 15.20 30.24 49.46
C ALA A 598 15.73 29.14 50.40
#